data_AF-A0A9E4KBL6-F1
#
_entry.id   AF-A0A9E4KBL6-F1
#
_cell.length_a   1.000
_cell.length_b   1.000
_cell.length_c   1.000
_cell.angle_alpha   90.00
_cell.angle_beta   90.00
_cell.angle_gamma   90.00
#
_symmetry.space_group_name_H-M   'P 1'
#
loop_
_entity.id
_entity.type
_entity.pdbx_description
1 polymer ?
#
loop_
_entity_poly.entity_id
_entity_poly.type
_entity_poly.pdbx_seq_one_letter_code
_entity_poly.pdbx_strand_id
1 'polypeptide(L)'
;MSDSKVSSPDLAVLVSLSGEGGVERMVLNLVNAIAEQGIRVDLLLIKTRSKHLDALHPQVNRIDLGSKHTATSLWPLRRYLK
;
A
#
# COMPACT_ATOMS: atom_id res chain seq x y z
N MET A 1 16.76 -10.63 -21.08
CA MET A 1 16.74 -11.25 -19.74
C MET A 1 15.50 -10.73 -19.03
N SER A 2 14.43 -11.52 -19.09
CA SER A 2 13.18 -11.46 -18.31
C SER A 2 12.54 -10.10 -18.04
N ASP A 3 11.66 -9.69 -18.95
CA ASP A 3 10.59 -8.71 -18.71
C ASP A 3 9.53 -9.37 -17.81
N SER A 4 9.78 -9.35 -16.50
CA SER A 4 8.80 -9.76 -15.50
C SER A 4 7.69 -8.72 -15.51
N LYS A 5 6.65 -8.95 -16.31
CA LYS A 5 5.39 -8.19 -16.28
C LYS A 5 4.93 -8.14 -14.82
N VAL A 6 5.17 -7.02 -14.14
CA VAL A 6 4.65 -6.78 -12.79
C VAL A 6 3.13 -6.87 -12.95
N SER A 7 2.56 -7.96 -12.48
CA SER A 7 1.15 -8.26 -12.69
C SER A 7 0.34 -7.15 -12.02
N SER A 8 -0.43 -6.38 -12.79
CA SER A 8 -1.25 -5.27 -12.29
C SER A 8 -2.12 -5.73 -11.13
N PRO A 9 -2.21 -4.99 -10.02
CA PRO A 9 -3.06 -5.38 -8.90
C PRO A 9 -4.53 -5.31 -9.29
N ASP A 10 -5.37 -6.02 -8.54
CA ASP A 10 -6.82 -5.95 -8.69
C ASP A 10 -7.38 -4.72 -7.95
N LEU A 11 -6.68 -4.27 -6.89
CA LEU A 11 -7.02 -3.09 -6.10
C LEU A 11 -5.77 -2.33 -5.63
N ALA A 12 -5.76 -1.01 -5.76
CA ALA A 12 -4.75 -0.13 -5.19
C ALA A 12 -5.37 0.76 -4.10
N VAL A 13 -4.80 0.73 -2.90
CA VAL A 13 -5.25 1.52 -1.75
C VAL A 13 -4.17 2.53 -1.39
N LEU A 14 -4.44 3.81 -1.64
CA LEU A 14 -3.55 4.91 -1.25
C LEU A 14 -3.95 5.45 0.13
N VAL A 15 -3.04 5.41 1.10
CA VAL A 15 -3.29 5.91 2.45
C VAL A 15 -2.10 6.70 3.01
N SER A 16 -2.40 7.73 3.79
CA SER A 16 -1.42 8.49 4.56
C SER A 16 -1.64 8.22 6.05
N LEU A 17 -0.87 7.29 6.61
CA LEU A 17 -0.92 6.98 8.04
C LEU A 17 0.01 7.92 8.82
N SER A 18 -0.50 8.55 9.87
CA SER A 18 0.26 9.49 10.70
C SER A 18 0.70 8.92 12.06
N GLY A 19 0.37 7.67 12.39
CA GLY A 19 0.78 6.97 13.61
C GLY A 19 -0.16 5.83 14.04
N GLU A 20 0.15 5.19 15.17
CA GLU A 20 -0.53 4.02 15.78
C GLU A 20 -1.96 4.35 16.28
N GLY A 21 -2.87 4.67 15.37
CA GLY A 21 -4.28 4.98 15.67
C GLY A 21 -5.25 3.88 15.19
N GLY A 22 -6.54 4.05 15.51
CA GLY A 22 -7.60 3.10 15.09
C GLY A 22 -7.76 2.99 13.57
N VAL A 23 -7.48 4.07 12.82
CA VAL A 23 -7.57 4.09 11.36
C VAL A 23 -6.53 3.16 10.72
N GLU A 24 -5.30 3.14 11.24
CA GLU A 24 -4.25 2.24 10.75
C GLU A 24 -4.69 0.78 10.89
N ARG A 25 -5.16 0.39 12.08
CA ARG A 25 -5.66 -0.97 12.34
C ARG A 25 -6.83 -1.32 11.45
N MET A 26 -7.78 -0.40 11.26
CA MET A 26 -8.93 -0.61 10.38
C MET A 26 -8.49 -0.86 8.94
N VAL A 27 -7.57 -0.05 8.41
CA VAL A 27 -7.07 -0.18 7.03
C VAL A 27 -6.33 -1.50 6.87
N LEU A 28 -5.44 -1.86 7.80
CA LEU A 28 -4.70 -3.13 7.75
C LEU A 28 -5.63 -4.35 7.78
N ASN A 29 -6.65 -4.33 8.66
CA ASN A 29 -7.66 -5.39 8.69
C ASN A 29 -8.44 -5.48 7.38
N LEU A 30 -8.82 -4.34 6.80
CA LEU A 30 -9.57 -4.30 5.54
C LEU A 30 -8.75 -4.88 4.38
N VAL A 31 -7.50 -4.43 4.20
CA VAL A 31 -6.67 -4.92 3.08
C VAL A 31 -6.31 -6.39 3.24
N ASN A 32 -6.11 -6.87 4.47
CA ASN A 32 -5.89 -8.29 4.73
C ASN A 32 -7.14 -9.11 4.38
N ALA A 33 -8.33 -8.70 4.85
CA ALA A 33 -9.57 -9.40 4.54
C ALA A 33 -9.88 -9.43 3.04
N ILE A 34 -9.56 -8.35 2.30
CA ILE A 34 -9.67 -8.32 0.84
C ILE A 34 -8.69 -9.30 0.20
N ALA A 35 -7.43 -9.31 0.66
CA ALA A 35 -6.41 -10.21 0.16
C ALA A 35 -6.73 -11.69 0.41
N GLU A 36 -7.34 -12.02 1.55
CA GLU A 36 -7.83 -13.37 1.86
C GLU A 36 -8.87 -13.89 0.85
N GLN A 37 -9.59 -13.00 0.16
CA GLN A 37 -10.50 -13.37 -0.93
C GLN A 37 -9.78 -13.64 -2.27
N GLY A 38 -8.45 -13.66 -2.27
CA GLY A 38 -7.63 -13.87 -3.47
C GLY A 38 -7.43 -12.63 -4.34
N ILE A 39 -7.83 -11.45 -3.84
CA ILE A 39 -7.67 -10.18 -4.54
C ILE A 39 -6.26 -9.64 -4.29
N ARG A 40 -5.52 -9.31 -5.35
CA ARG A 40 -4.17 -8.74 -5.22
C ARG A 40 -4.27 -7.26 -4.89
N VAL A 41 -3.79 -6.88 -3.70
CA VAL A 41 -3.90 -5.53 -3.18
C VAL A 41 -2.54 -4.87 -3.13
N ASP A 42 -2.41 -3.70 -3.75
CA ASP A 42 -1.28 -2.80 -3.51
C ASP A 42 -1.68 -1.77 -2.45
N LEU A 43 -0.92 -1.72 -1.35
CA LEU A 43 -1.08 -0.72 -0.30
C LEU A 43 0.00 0.36 -0.44
N LEU A 44 -0.40 1.53 -0.95
CA LEU A 44 0.48 2.66 -1.19
C LEU A 44 0.52 3.57 0.05
N LEU A 45 1.68 3.69 0.69
CA LEU A 45 1.88 4.44 1.93
C LEU A 45 2.61 5.76 1.67
N ILE A 46 1.99 6.88 2.05
CA ILE A 46 2.58 8.23 1.89
C ILE A 46 3.53 8.59 3.06
N LYS A 47 3.15 8.28 4.30
CA LYS A 47 3.93 8.54 5.53
C LYS A 47 4.18 7.23 6.27
N THR A 48 5.43 6.97 6.67
CA THR A 48 5.83 5.74 7.35
C THR A 48 6.28 6.02 8.79
N ARG A 49 5.35 5.85 9.73
CA ARG A 49 5.63 5.47 11.12
C ARG A 49 4.52 4.52 11.58
N SER A 50 4.49 3.32 10.99
CA SER A 50 3.58 2.26 11.41
C SER A 50 4.43 1.06 11.82
N LYS A 51 4.23 0.59 13.04
CA LYS A 51 4.90 -0.61 13.59
C LYS A 51 4.12 -1.90 13.32
N HIS A 52 2.94 -1.79 12.70
CA HIS A 52 2.00 -2.90 12.51
C HIS A 52 2.00 -3.46 11.08
N LEU A 53 2.94 -2.99 10.25
CA LEU A 53 3.07 -3.42 8.86
C LEU A 53 3.59 -4.87 8.72
N ASP A 54 4.10 -5.46 9.80
CA ASP A 54 4.57 -6.85 9.81
C ASP A 54 3.42 -7.88 9.81
N ALA A 55 2.17 -7.43 9.99
CA ALA A 55 0.97 -8.28 10.00
C ALA A 55 0.22 -8.29 8.64
N LEU A 56 0.86 -7.83 7.55
CA LEU A 56 0.23 -7.82 6.23
C LEU A 56 0.16 -9.23 5.63
N HIS A 57 -0.97 -9.53 5.00
CA HIS A 57 -1.17 -10.76 4.26
C HIS A 57 -0.15 -10.87 3.09
N PRO A 58 0.37 -12.06 2.75
CA PRO A 58 1.40 -12.21 1.70
C PRO A 58 0.99 -11.71 0.30
N GLN A 59 -0.32 -11.63 0.04
CA GLN A 59 -0.87 -11.09 -1.21
C GLN A 59 -1.09 -9.57 -1.19
N VAL A 60 -0.81 -8.91 -0.07
CA VAL A 60 -0.77 -7.45 0.02
C VAL A 60 0.64 -6.98 -0.25
N ASN A 61 0.82 -6.25 -1.35
CA ASN A 61 2.09 -5.67 -1.72
C ASN A 61 2.18 -4.24 -1.18
N ARG A 62 3.10 -4.02 -0.25
CA ARG A 62 3.32 -2.70 0.37
C ARG A 62 4.25 -1.85 -0.50
N ILE A 63 3.78 -0.66 -0.87
CA ILE A 63 4.53 0.29 -1.67
C ILE A 63 4.69 1.61 -0.89
N ASP A 64 5.90 1.86 -0.39
CA ASP A 64 6.21 3.12 0.28
C ASP A 64 6.51 4.20 -0.76
N LEU A 65 5.67 5.24 -0.84
CA LEU A 65 5.84 6.36 -1.79
C LEU A 65 6.89 7.40 -1.35
N GLY A 66 7.49 7.22 -0.16
CA GLY A 66 8.73 7.90 0.24
C GLY A 66 8.65 9.42 0.47
N SER A 67 7.45 10.02 0.50
CA SER A 67 7.32 11.48 0.58
C SER A 67 7.02 11.99 2.00
N LYS A 68 7.89 12.83 2.56
CA LYS A 68 7.62 13.52 3.85
C LYS A 68 6.40 14.47 3.80
N HIS A 69 5.94 14.87 2.62
CA HIS A 69 4.81 15.79 2.41
C HIS A 69 3.86 15.34 1.29
N THR A 70 2.54 15.44 1.55
CA THR A 70 1.43 15.10 0.63
C THR A 70 1.52 15.79 -0.74
N ALA A 71 2.19 16.94 -0.84
CA ALA A 71 2.35 17.66 -2.11
C ALA A 71 3.36 17.00 -3.09
N THR A 72 4.24 16.12 -2.59
CA THR A 72 5.27 15.43 -3.40
C THR A 72 4.89 14.00 -3.81
N SER A 73 3.74 13.49 -3.37
CA SER A 73 3.27 12.12 -3.71
C SER A 73 2.67 11.99 -5.11
N LEU A 74 2.43 13.12 -5.82
CA LEU A 74 1.87 13.10 -7.17
C LEU A 74 2.80 12.43 -8.20
N TRP A 75 4.12 12.60 -8.06
CA TRP A 75 5.09 12.03 -9.01
C TRP A 75 5.28 10.51 -8.82
N PRO A 76 5.44 9.98 -7.59
CA PRO A 76 5.37 8.54 -7.32
C PRO A 76 4.04 7.90 -7.74
N LEU A 77 2.91 8.55 -7.48
CA LEU A 77 1.59 8.05 -7.90
C LEU A 77 1.47 7.98 -9.42
N ARG A 78 1.95 9.00 -10.14
CA ARG A 78 1.98 8.98 -11.61
C ARG A 78 2.89 7.88 -12.17
N ARG A 79 3.99 7.56 -11.49
CA ARG A 79 4.87 6.43 -11.86
C ARG A 79 4.18 5.09 -11.64
N TYR A 80 3.38 4.99 -10.59
CA TYR A 80 2.63 3.79 -10.26
C TYR A 80 1.45 3.53 -11.21
N LEU A 81 0.75 4.58 -11.65
CA LEU A 81 -0.39 4.49 -12.57
C LEU A 81 0.00 4.27 -14.05
N LYS A 82 1.30 4.21 -14.36
CA LYS A 82 1.84 4.06 -15.72
C LYS A 82 2.20 2.62 -16.02
#